data_AF-A0A8J2AZZ0-F1
#
_entry.id   AF-A0A8J2AZZ0-F1
#
_cell.length_a   1.000
_cell.length_b   1.000
_cell.length_c   1.000
_cell.angle_alpha   90.00
_cell.angle_beta   90.00
_cell.angle_gamma   90.00
#
_symmetry.space_group_name_H-M   'P 1'
#
loop_
_entity.id
_entity.type
_entity.pdbx_description
1 polymer ?
#
loop_
_entity_poly.entity_id
_entity_poly.type
_entity_poly.pdbx_seq_one_letter_code
_entity_poly.pdbx_strand_id
1 'polypeptide(L)'
;MTDERANLERLLRAENIPEESIRRLLEEGYDTKNVIKAMSVEQMEEIGLRKGDISKLKLVISKLQNSGPTAFDPMDYLRKKFASVLQFGDAPLCRFCSDSWASVTSDTQPMKKKNSAHGSSLRGGQNSRLSQTSNTENPTESCPQNNSMDYCPRSPEEITKLVSVWQSYAHPRARNFFATTEMLEHVLTQVARGVDAADDPILADGDKCIFWYGDVTKEEEAAIRMVKPGEEKESITYVNRVLAFIFATDDSFQKLMALPKTPFKMCCQNQLCINLSHISSSAE
;
A
#
# COMPACT_ATOMS: atom_id res chain seq x y z
N MET A 1 -1.03 -7.05 28.22
CA MET A 1 0.13 -7.83 27.71
C MET A 1 0.05 -8.11 26.21
N THR A 2 -1.14 -8.16 25.60
CA THR A 2 -1.32 -8.44 24.16
C THR A 2 -0.86 -7.30 23.24
N ASP A 3 -0.95 -6.05 23.69
CA ASP A 3 -0.67 -4.88 22.84
C ASP A 3 0.83 -4.74 22.50
N GLU A 4 1.72 -4.96 23.47
CA GLU A 4 3.17 -4.88 23.27
C GLU A 4 3.71 -5.97 22.33
N ARG A 5 3.10 -7.16 22.36
CA ARG A 5 3.43 -8.27 21.47
C ARG A 5 3.02 -7.96 20.02
N ALA A 6 1.80 -7.48 19.83
CA ALA A 6 1.30 -7.07 18.52
C ALA A 6 2.10 -5.88 17.94
N ASN A 7 2.53 -4.97 18.81
CA ASN A 7 3.37 -3.84 18.44
C ASN A 7 4.76 -4.29 17.97
N LEU A 8 5.40 -5.22 18.71
CA LEU A 8 6.67 -5.80 18.28
C LEU A 8 6.52 -6.47 16.91
N GLU A 9 5.49 -7.30 16.74
CA GLU A 9 5.21 -7.98 15.47
C GLU A 9 5.13 -7.00 14.28
N ARG A 10 4.38 -5.91 14.42
CA ARG A 10 4.26 -4.87 13.39
C ARG A 10 5.61 -4.24 13.03
N LEU A 11 6.44 -3.93 14.02
CA LEU A 11 7.77 -3.34 13.79
C LEU A 11 8.69 -4.30 13.04
N LEU A 12 8.69 -5.57 13.44
CA LEU A 12 9.53 -6.58 12.81
C LEU A 12 9.12 -6.81 11.36
N ARG A 13 7.80 -6.87 11.09
CA ARG A 13 7.25 -6.94 9.73
C ARG A 13 7.68 -5.73 8.90
N ALA A 14 7.58 -4.53 9.46
CA ALA A 14 7.94 -3.29 8.76
C ALA A 14 9.42 -3.20 8.39
N GLU A 15 10.32 -3.92 9.08
CA GLU A 15 11.74 -4.00 8.72
C GLU A 15 12.07 -5.25 7.89
N ASN A 16 11.05 -5.86 7.27
CA ASN A 16 11.19 -7.03 6.40
C ASN A 16 11.92 -8.21 7.08
N ILE A 17 11.62 -8.44 8.36
CA ILE A 17 12.10 -9.62 9.08
C ILE A 17 11.20 -10.81 8.68
N PRO A 18 11.77 -11.98 8.31
CA PRO A 18 10.97 -13.13 7.87
C PRO A 18 9.95 -13.58 8.93
N GLU A 19 8.77 -13.99 8.48
CA GLU A 19 7.64 -14.41 9.32
C GLU A 19 8.04 -15.48 10.36
N GLU A 20 8.87 -16.43 9.95
CA GLU A 20 9.36 -17.50 10.83
C GLU A 20 10.24 -16.96 11.96
N SER A 21 11.07 -15.95 11.68
CA SER A 21 11.90 -15.28 12.69
C SER A 21 11.03 -14.48 13.67
N ILE A 22 9.99 -13.81 13.16
CA ILE A 22 9.00 -13.10 13.99
C ILE A 22 8.28 -14.08 14.91
N ARG A 23 7.75 -15.18 14.36
CA ARG A 23 7.02 -16.21 15.10
C ARG A 23 7.85 -16.74 16.29
N ARG A 24 9.11 -17.09 16.06
CA ARG A 24 10.00 -17.60 17.11
C ARG A 24 10.24 -16.59 18.23
N LEU A 25 10.50 -15.33 17.89
CA LEU A 25 10.65 -14.27 18.89
C LEU A 25 9.40 -14.14 19.76
N LEU A 26 8.22 -14.18 19.15
CA LEU A 26 6.97 -14.06 19.90
C LEU A 26 6.69 -15.34 20.74
N GLU A 27 7.03 -16.53 20.24
CA GLU A 27 6.90 -17.81 20.97
C GLU A 27 7.77 -17.85 22.23
N GLU A 28 9.00 -17.32 22.16
CA GLU A 28 9.91 -17.16 23.31
C GLU A 28 9.48 -16.05 24.30
N GLY A 29 8.34 -15.40 24.05
CA GLY A 29 7.77 -14.40 24.94
C GLY A 29 8.39 -13.01 24.81
N TYR A 30 9.11 -12.72 23.72
CA TYR A 30 9.59 -11.37 23.48
C TYR A 30 8.44 -10.42 23.11
N ASP A 31 8.50 -9.23 23.69
CA ASP A 31 7.67 -8.07 23.45
C ASP A 31 8.55 -6.82 23.28
N THR A 32 7.95 -5.68 22.94
CA THR A 32 8.68 -4.41 22.77
C THR A 32 9.52 -4.04 24.00
N LYS A 33 9.11 -4.37 25.23
CA LYS A 33 9.81 -3.95 26.45
C LYS A 33 11.03 -4.80 26.75
N ASN A 34 10.93 -6.11 26.59
CA ASN A 34 12.01 -7.03 26.90
C ASN A 34 13.02 -7.16 25.74
N VAL A 35 12.58 -7.02 24.48
CA VAL A 35 13.49 -7.06 23.32
C VAL A 35 14.48 -5.89 23.35
N ILE A 36 14.06 -4.73 23.85
CA ILE A 36 14.89 -3.53 24.01
C ILE A 36 15.94 -3.70 25.11
N LYS A 37 15.59 -4.41 26.19
CA LYS A 37 16.38 -4.45 27.42
C LYS A 37 17.33 -5.63 27.52
N ALA A 38 17.09 -6.72 26.79
CA ALA A 38 17.62 -8.01 27.21
C ALA A 38 18.13 -8.95 26.10
N MET A 39 18.08 -8.57 24.82
CA MET A 39 18.43 -9.52 23.76
C MET A 39 19.87 -9.31 23.27
N SER A 40 20.77 -10.18 23.74
CA SER A 40 22.15 -10.31 23.26
C SER A 40 22.19 -10.96 21.86
N VAL A 41 23.34 -10.86 21.18
CA VAL A 41 23.50 -11.48 19.85
C VAL A 41 23.39 -12.99 19.97
N GLU A 42 23.96 -13.53 21.03
CA GLU A 42 24.01 -14.94 21.37
C GLU A 42 22.58 -15.50 21.53
N GLN A 43 21.70 -14.77 22.22
CA GLN A 43 20.29 -15.14 22.34
C GLN A 43 19.56 -15.10 20.99
N MET A 44 19.87 -14.14 20.11
CA MET A 44 19.26 -14.10 18.77
C MET A 44 19.71 -15.30 17.93
N GLU A 45 20.97 -15.72 18.05
CA GLU A 45 21.50 -16.90 17.38
C GLU A 45 20.91 -18.20 17.95
N GLU A 46 20.70 -18.30 19.28
CA GLU A 46 20.04 -19.44 19.93
C GLU A 46 18.59 -19.64 19.46
N ILE A 47 17.86 -18.55 19.20
CA ILE A 47 16.51 -18.58 18.61
C ILE A 47 16.55 -18.94 17.11
N GLY A 48 17.75 -19.05 16.54
CA GLY A 48 18.00 -19.48 15.17
C GLY A 48 17.78 -18.37 14.13
N LEU A 49 17.94 -17.10 14.51
CA LEU A 49 17.90 -16.01 13.55
C LEU A 49 19.14 -16.02 12.66
N ARG A 50 18.95 -15.71 11.37
CA ARG A 50 20.07 -15.58 10.44
C ARG A 50 20.80 -14.26 10.69
N LYS A 51 22.10 -14.19 10.39
CA LYS A 51 22.93 -12.97 10.55
C LYS A 51 22.31 -11.71 9.92
N GLY A 52 21.64 -11.85 8.77
CA GLY A 52 20.91 -10.75 8.13
C GLY A 52 19.73 -10.24 8.95
N ASP A 53 18.95 -11.15 9.53
CA ASP A 53 17.79 -10.83 10.37
C ASP A 53 18.23 -10.23 11.71
N ILE A 54 19.33 -10.72 12.29
CA ILE A 54 19.96 -10.15 13.48
C ILE A 54 20.33 -8.69 13.24
N SER A 55 20.87 -8.36 12.06
CA SER A 55 21.24 -6.98 11.72
C SER A 55 20.03 -6.06 11.63
N LYS A 56 18.93 -6.54 11.02
CA LYS A 56 17.64 -5.82 10.96
C LYS A 56 17.03 -5.66 12.35
N LEU A 57 17.08 -6.69 13.18
CA LEU A 57 16.55 -6.67 14.54
C LEU A 57 17.33 -5.72 15.45
N LYS A 58 18.66 -5.67 15.32
CA LYS A 58 19.48 -4.65 15.99
C LYS A 58 19.11 -3.24 15.57
N LEU A 59 18.79 -3.04 14.29
CA LEU A 59 18.31 -1.74 13.81
C LEU A 59 16.97 -1.37 14.47
N VAL A 60 16.03 -2.32 14.57
CA VAL A 60 14.74 -2.13 15.29
C VAL A 60 15.00 -1.76 16.75
N ILE A 61 15.86 -2.51 17.46
CA ILE A 61 16.18 -2.29 18.87
C ILE A 61 16.84 -0.92 19.08
N SER A 62 17.79 -0.55 18.21
CA SER A 62 18.44 0.77 18.26
C SER A 62 17.43 1.91 18.07
N LYS A 63 16.51 1.77 17.10
CA LYS A 63 15.43 2.75 16.85
C LYS A 63 14.48 2.86 18.06
N LEU A 64 14.15 1.74 18.68
CA LEU A 64 13.35 1.70 19.91
C LEU A 64 14.07 2.40 21.08
N GLN A 65 15.36 2.16 21.27
CA GLN A 65 16.16 2.78 22.34
C GLN A 65 16.32 4.29 22.16
N ASN A 66 16.43 4.77 20.92
CA ASN A 66 16.64 6.19 20.61
C ASN A 66 15.35 7.04 20.68
N SER A 67 14.19 6.43 20.89
CA SER A 67 12.89 7.13 20.88
C SER A 67 12.53 7.88 22.18
N GLY A 68 13.40 7.86 23.19
CA GLY A 68 13.23 8.60 24.45
C GLY A 68 12.22 7.96 25.42
N PRO A 69 12.09 8.50 26.65
CA PRO A 69 11.24 7.95 27.71
C PRO A 69 9.73 8.20 27.50
N THR A 70 9.35 9.01 26.52
CA THR A 70 7.96 9.09 26.05
C THR A 70 7.65 7.83 25.27
N ALA A 71 6.59 7.11 25.66
CA ALA A 71 6.20 5.82 25.10
C ALA A 71 6.44 5.77 23.58
N PHE A 72 7.37 4.92 23.15
CA PHE A 72 7.56 4.61 21.74
C PHE A 72 6.19 4.24 21.17
N ASP A 73 5.64 5.09 20.30
CA ASP A 73 4.43 4.80 19.57
C ASP A 73 4.86 4.12 18.26
N PRO A 74 4.66 2.79 18.11
CA PRO A 74 4.99 2.08 16.88
C PRO A 74 4.29 2.70 15.67
N MET A 75 3.12 3.32 15.87
CA MET A 75 2.41 4.01 14.82
C MET A 75 3.08 5.32 14.45
N ASP A 76 3.65 6.06 15.40
CA ASP A 76 4.45 7.25 15.12
C ASP A 76 5.76 6.89 14.41
N TYR A 77 6.40 5.78 14.79
CA TYR A 77 7.56 5.26 14.07
C TYR A 77 7.24 4.91 12.62
N LEU A 78 6.13 4.21 12.38
CA LEU A 78 5.69 3.89 11.02
C LEU A 78 5.31 5.16 10.26
N ARG A 79 4.58 6.09 10.86
CA ARG A 79 4.30 7.42 10.27
C ARG A 79 5.57 8.20 9.93
N LYS A 80 6.61 8.15 10.78
CA LYS A 80 7.92 8.77 10.51
C LYS A 80 8.69 8.06 9.42
N LYS A 81 8.63 6.73 9.34
CA LYS A 81 9.16 5.95 8.22
C LYS A 81 8.47 6.37 6.92
N PHE A 82 7.15 6.47 6.92
CA PHE A 82 6.35 7.05 5.83
C PHE A 82 6.78 8.48 5.46
N ALA A 83 6.97 9.36 6.46
CA ALA A 83 7.42 10.74 6.24
C ALA A 83 8.82 10.80 5.61
N SER A 84 9.73 9.91 6.02
CA SER A 84 11.10 9.83 5.49
C SER A 84 11.16 9.30 4.06
N VAL A 85 10.27 8.36 3.70
CA VAL A 85 10.13 7.86 2.33
C VAL A 85 9.54 8.94 1.41
N LEU A 86 8.71 9.83 1.95
CA LEU A 86 8.15 10.96 1.21
C LEU A 86 9.02 12.23 1.21
N GLN A 87 10.26 12.23 1.73
CA GLN A 87 11.19 13.38 1.76
C GLN A 87 10.56 14.76 2.11
N PHE A 88 9.69 14.83 3.12
CA PHE A 88 9.10 16.12 3.50
C PHE A 88 9.29 16.39 5.00
N GLY A 89 10.04 17.47 5.29
CA GLY A 89 10.39 17.90 6.63
C GLY A 89 9.23 18.53 7.42
N ASP A 90 9.43 18.57 8.74
CA ASP A 90 8.45 18.86 9.79
C ASP A 90 7.68 20.19 9.59
N ALA A 91 6.36 20.11 9.41
CA ALA A 91 5.44 21.24 9.55
C ALA A 91 4.34 20.96 10.60
N PRO A 92 3.78 21.99 11.26
CA PRO A 92 2.91 21.80 12.41
C PRO A 92 1.46 21.41 12.03
N LEU A 93 0.83 20.70 12.98
CA LEU A 93 -0.51 20.10 12.98
C LEU A 93 -1.60 20.87 12.21
N CYS A 94 -2.29 20.13 11.34
CA CYS A 94 -3.25 20.59 10.33
C CYS A 94 -4.54 21.22 10.91
N ARG A 95 -4.88 22.45 10.45
CA ARG A 95 -6.14 23.16 10.75
C ARG A 95 -7.33 22.80 9.84
N PHE A 96 -7.18 21.85 8.91
CA PHE A 96 -8.07 21.70 7.74
C PHE A 96 -8.85 20.36 7.67
N CYS A 97 -8.87 19.56 8.73
CA CYS A 97 -9.29 18.16 8.67
C CYS A 97 -10.81 17.86 8.56
N SER A 98 -11.70 18.85 8.36
CA SER A 98 -13.15 18.56 8.20
C SER A 98 -13.74 18.88 6.82
N ASP A 99 -13.17 19.81 6.04
CA ASP A 99 -13.96 20.46 4.97
C ASP A 99 -13.52 20.16 3.52
N SER A 100 -12.47 19.36 3.30
CA SER A 100 -11.78 19.33 1.99
C SER A 100 -11.87 18.04 1.18
N TRP A 101 -12.82 17.13 1.41
CA TRP A 101 -13.00 15.97 0.50
C TRP A 101 -13.74 16.32 -0.79
N ALA A 102 -14.70 17.24 -0.74
CA ALA A 102 -15.37 17.75 -1.95
C ALA A 102 -14.34 18.32 -2.95
N SER A 103 -13.20 18.80 -2.44
CA SER A 103 -12.06 19.25 -3.22
C SER A 103 -11.17 18.12 -3.77
N VAL A 104 -11.24 16.90 -3.23
CA VAL A 104 -10.39 15.77 -3.65
C VAL A 104 -11.02 14.94 -4.76
N THR A 105 -12.34 14.95 -4.91
CA THR A 105 -13.03 13.91 -5.70
C THR A 105 -14.06 14.45 -6.69
N SER A 106 -13.94 15.70 -7.11
CA SER A 106 -14.99 16.41 -7.85
C SER A 106 -15.28 15.85 -9.25
N ASP A 107 -14.43 14.99 -9.83
CA ASP A 107 -14.62 14.50 -11.19
C ASP A 107 -15.19 13.08 -11.25
N THR A 108 -16.48 12.99 -11.57
CA THR A 108 -17.17 11.73 -11.88
C THR A 108 -16.97 11.40 -13.36
N GLN A 109 -16.03 10.49 -13.67
CA GLN A 109 -15.86 9.97 -15.04
C GLN A 109 -16.56 8.61 -15.23
N PRO A 110 -17.09 8.28 -16.43
CA PRO A 110 -17.61 6.95 -16.76
C PRO A 110 -16.51 5.86 -16.84
N MET A 111 -16.82 4.62 -16.43
CA MET A 111 -15.86 3.51 -16.28
C MET A 111 -15.98 2.39 -17.32
N LYS A 112 -14.89 1.62 -17.49
CA LYS A 112 -14.87 0.30 -18.15
C LYS A 112 -14.60 -0.78 -17.08
N LYS A 113 -15.47 -1.80 -16.97
CA LYS A 113 -15.17 -3.01 -16.18
C LYS A 113 -14.19 -3.88 -16.95
N LYS A 114 -13.08 -4.29 -16.32
CA LYS A 114 -12.19 -5.30 -16.88
C LYS A 114 -12.82 -6.67 -16.58
N ASN A 115 -13.51 -7.25 -17.57
CA ASN A 115 -14.06 -8.59 -17.43
C ASN A 115 -12.90 -9.59 -17.31
N SER A 116 -12.69 -10.13 -16.11
CA SER A 116 -11.88 -11.33 -15.92
C SER A 116 -12.65 -12.51 -16.51
N ALA A 117 -12.39 -12.80 -17.79
CA ALA A 117 -12.89 -14.00 -18.45
C ALA A 117 -11.81 -15.08 -18.37
N HIS A 118 -11.89 -15.91 -17.33
CA HIS A 118 -11.39 -17.28 -17.37
C HIS A 118 -12.60 -18.20 -17.22
N GLY A 119 -13.13 -18.63 -18.36
CA GLY A 119 -14.27 -19.52 -18.49
C GLY A 119 -14.18 -20.26 -19.81
N SER A 120 -13.69 -21.49 -19.74
CA SER A 120 -13.42 -22.45 -20.80
C SER A 120 -14.62 -22.66 -21.73
N SER A 121 -14.42 -22.45 -23.04
CA SER A 121 -15.37 -22.85 -24.08
C SER A 121 -14.68 -23.71 -25.13
N LEU A 122 -14.88 -25.02 -25.01
CA LEU A 122 -14.64 -26.00 -26.06
C LEU A 122 -15.63 -25.75 -27.22
N ARG A 123 -15.13 -25.47 -28.42
CA ARG A 123 -15.71 -25.90 -29.70
C ARG A 123 -14.74 -25.61 -30.84
N GLY A 124 -14.45 -26.66 -31.60
CA GLY A 124 -13.47 -26.67 -32.68
C GLY A 124 -13.92 -25.99 -33.96
N GLY A 125 -12.97 -25.90 -34.89
CA GLY A 125 -13.20 -25.46 -36.26
C GLY A 125 -11.89 -25.16 -36.96
N GLN A 126 -11.41 -26.13 -37.74
CA GLN A 126 -10.25 -26.03 -38.63
C GLN A 126 -10.53 -25.01 -39.75
N ASN A 127 -9.54 -24.20 -40.13
CA ASN A 127 -9.01 -24.20 -41.49
C ASN A 127 -7.82 -23.25 -41.70
N SER A 128 -6.82 -23.80 -42.38
CA SER A 128 -5.56 -23.21 -42.81
C SER A 128 -5.73 -22.28 -44.01
N ARG A 129 -4.98 -21.17 -44.05
CA ARG A 129 -4.40 -20.65 -45.30
C ARG A 129 -3.20 -19.74 -45.05
N LEU A 130 -2.15 -20.03 -45.80
CA LEU A 130 -0.85 -19.36 -45.85
C LEU A 130 -0.94 -17.88 -46.25
N SER A 131 0.02 -17.09 -45.78
CA SER A 131 0.91 -16.29 -46.63
C SER A 131 2.12 -15.77 -45.85
N GLN A 132 3.31 -16.04 -46.39
CA GLN A 132 4.62 -15.53 -45.98
C GLN A 132 4.81 -14.11 -46.53
N THR A 133 5.49 -13.22 -45.81
CA THR A 133 6.48 -12.26 -46.35
C THR A 133 7.30 -11.59 -45.23
N SER A 134 8.57 -12.02 -45.15
CA SER A 134 9.83 -11.26 -45.00
C SER A 134 9.96 -10.04 -44.05
N ASN A 135 10.87 -10.25 -43.08
CA ASN A 135 11.80 -9.36 -42.38
C ASN A 135 12.09 -7.96 -42.93
N THR A 136 12.15 -6.97 -42.03
CA THR A 136 13.16 -5.90 -42.04
C THR A 136 13.48 -5.52 -40.59
N GLU A 137 14.74 -5.69 -40.20
CA GLU A 137 15.30 -5.35 -38.89
C GLU A 137 15.78 -3.89 -38.87
N ASN A 138 15.52 -3.17 -37.78
CA ASN A 138 16.53 -2.33 -37.13
C ASN A 138 16.10 -1.95 -35.69
N PRO A 139 17.07 -1.70 -34.78
CA PRO A 139 16.91 -1.89 -33.34
C PRO A 139 16.56 -0.58 -32.63
N THR A 140 15.56 -0.63 -31.75
CA THR A 140 15.36 0.39 -30.72
C THR A 140 14.94 -0.31 -29.43
N GLU A 141 15.79 -0.11 -28.43
CA GLU A 141 15.74 -0.49 -27.02
C GLU A 141 14.33 -0.86 -26.51
N SER A 142 14.12 -2.17 -26.36
CA SER A 142 12.96 -2.73 -25.70
C SER A 142 13.14 -2.65 -24.18
N CYS A 143 12.28 -1.88 -23.51
CA CYS A 143 11.86 -2.26 -22.17
C CYS A 143 11.30 -3.69 -22.26
N PRO A 144 11.68 -4.63 -21.37
CA PRO A 144 11.20 -6.00 -21.46
C PRO A 144 9.68 -6.01 -21.28
N GLN A 145 9.00 -6.18 -22.41
CA GLN A 145 7.59 -6.51 -22.47
C GLN A 145 7.41 -7.91 -21.87
N ASN A 146 6.45 -8.01 -20.96
CA ASN A 146 5.66 -9.20 -20.71
C ASN A 146 6.40 -10.38 -20.04
N ASN A 147 6.80 -10.18 -18.78
CA ASN A 147 6.78 -11.30 -17.84
C ASN A 147 5.37 -11.33 -17.24
N SER A 148 4.55 -12.29 -17.68
CA SER A 148 3.23 -12.60 -17.10
C SER A 148 3.43 -13.08 -15.66
N MET A 149 3.65 -12.15 -14.74
CA MET A 149 3.32 -12.36 -13.33
C MET A 149 1.79 -12.36 -13.30
N ASP A 150 1.22 -13.55 -13.43
CA ASP A 150 -0.23 -13.72 -13.41
C ASP A 150 -0.76 -13.15 -12.11
N TYR A 151 -1.69 -12.19 -12.22
CA TYR A 151 -2.36 -11.59 -11.08
C TYR A 151 -2.95 -12.68 -10.18
N CYS A 152 -2.48 -12.75 -8.94
CA CYS A 152 -2.95 -13.68 -7.92
C CYS A 152 -3.88 -12.94 -6.96
N PRO A 153 -5.21 -13.16 -7.01
CA PRO A 153 -6.14 -12.51 -6.09
C PRO A 153 -5.99 -13.09 -4.68
N ARG A 154 -6.13 -12.22 -3.68
CA ARG A 154 -6.21 -12.63 -2.26
C ARG A 154 -7.50 -13.37 -1.95
N SER A 155 -7.43 -14.32 -1.03
CA SER A 155 -8.62 -14.94 -0.43
C SER A 155 -9.42 -13.93 0.42
N PRO A 156 -10.74 -14.16 0.63
CA PRO A 156 -11.55 -13.30 1.50
C PRO A 156 -11.00 -13.15 2.92
N GLU A 157 -10.42 -14.21 3.48
CA GLU A 157 -9.83 -14.25 4.80
C GLU A 157 -8.56 -13.38 4.88
N GLU A 158 -7.70 -13.47 3.86
CA GLU A 158 -6.50 -12.62 3.73
C GLU A 158 -6.87 -11.15 3.58
N ILE A 159 -7.89 -10.85 2.77
CA ILE A 159 -8.40 -9.48 2.60
C ILE A 159 -8.85 -8.92 3.94
N THR A 160 -9.65 -9.68 4.69
CA THR A 160 -10.17 -9.24 6.00
C THR A 160 -9.04 -8.93 6.98
N LYS A 161 -8.03 -9.81 7.05
CA LYS A 161 -6.84 -9.59 7.90
C LYS A 161 -6.04 -8.37 7.46
N LEU A 162 -5.80 -8.22 6.16
CA LEU A 162 -5.03 -7.12 5.60
C LEU A 162 -5.73 -5.77 5.83
N VAL A 163 -7.04 -5.71 5.60
CA VAL A 163 -7.84 -4.50 5.84
C VAL A 163 -7.82 -4.11 7.31
N SER A 164 -7.94 -5.07 8.23
CA SER A 164 -7.83 -4.80 9.67
C SER A 164 -6.47 -4.18 10.03
N VAL A 165 -5.38 -4.68 9.42
CA VAL A 165 -4.03 -4.11 9.57
C VAL A 165 -3.98 -2.68 9.00
N TRP A 166 -4.46 -2.46 7.78
CA TRP A 166 -4.48 -1.14 7.15
C TRP A 166 -5.33 -0.12 7.91
N GLN A 167 -6.48 -0.50 8.47
CA GLN A 167 -7.30 0.39 9.30
C GLN A 167 -6.53 0.98 10.49
N SER A 168 -5.57 0.23 11.05
CA SER A 168 -4.73 0.73 12.14
C SER A 168 -3.82 1.88 11.68
N TYR A 169 -3.34 1.84 10.43
CA TYR A 169 -2.50 2.87 9.81
C TYR A 169 -3.28 4.07 9.26
N ALA A 170 -4.60 3.95 9.10
CA ALA A 170 -5.44 5.02 8.58
C ALA A 170 -5.33 6.28 9.46
N HIS A 171 -5.11 7.42 8.80
CA HIS A 171 -5.02 8.73 9.45
C HIS A 171 -6.36 9.09 10.14
N PRO A 172 -6.36 9.80 11.29
CA PRO A 172 -7.59 10.22 11.96
C PRO A 172 -8.58 10.97 11.05
N ARG A 173 -8.07 11.76 10.09
CA ARG A 173 -8.91 12.47 9.11
C ARG A 173 -9.76 11.51 8.26
N ALA A 174 -9.25 10.33 7.95
CA ALA A 174 -10.00 9.31 7.23
C ALA A 174 -11.14 8.79 8.11
N ARG A 175 -10.87 8.47 9.38
CA ARG A 175 -11.89 7.99 10.32
C ARG A 175 -12.99 9.02 10.59
N ASN A 176 -12.65 10.31 10.57
CA ASN A 176 -13.64 11.38 10.71
C ASN A 176 -14.50 11.53 9.44
N PHE A 177 -13.90 11.26 8.28
CA PHE A 177 -14.58 11.38 6.99
C PHE A 177 -15.47 10.18 6.68
N PHE A 178 -14.94 8.96 6.83
CA PHE A 178 -15.71 7.73 6.74
C PHE A 178 -16.48 7.55 8.04
N ALA A 179 -17.69 8.11 8.09
CA ALA A 179 -18.54 8.21 9.28
C ALA A 179 -18.67 6.91 10.10
N THR A 180 -18.53 5.75 9.45
CA THR A 180 -18.44 4.45 10.11
C THR A 180 -17.19 3.69 9.69
N THR A 181 -16.67 2.85 10.58
CA THR A 181 -15.56 1.93 10.28
C THR A 181 -15.86 1.05 9.08
N GLU A 182 -17.12 0.63 8.90
CA GLU A 182 -17.58 -0.18 7.76
C GLU A 182 -17.38 0.52 6.42
N MET A 183 -17.58 1.84 6.34
CA MET A 183 -17.35 2.59 5.10
C MET A 183 -15.86 2.60 4.71
N LEU A 184 -14.97 2.81 5.69
CA LEU A 184 -13.52 2.75 5.46
C LEU A 184 -13.10 1.31 5.10
N GLU A 185 -13.64 0.31 5.80
CA GLU A 185 -13.40 -1.10 5.51
C GLU A 185 -13.80 -1.47 4.08
N HIS A 186 -14.94 -1.00 3.61
CA HIS A 186 -15.42 -1.25 2.26
C HIS A 186 -14.47 -0.68 1.21
N VAL A 187 -13.95 0.54 1.41
CA VAL A 187 -12.96 1.15 0.52
C VAL A 187 -11.65 0.36 0.52
N LEU A 188 -11.13 0.01 1.69
CA LEU A 188 -9.88 -0.75 1.82
C LEU A 188 -10.02 -2.18 1.26
N THR A 189 -11.20 -2.78 1.38
CA THR A 189 -11.52 -4.08 0.77
C THR A 189 -11.45 -4.03 -0.75
N GLN A 190 -11.97 -2.95 -1.36
CA GLN A 190 -11.83 -2.76 -2.81
C GLN A 190 -10.37 -2.62 -3.22
N VAL A 191 -9.56 -1.88 -2.44
CA VAL A 191 -8.12 -1.76 -2.69
C VAL A 191 -7.44 -3.13 -2.61
N ALA A 192 -7.66 -3.88 -1.53
CA ALA A 192 -7.04 -5.20 -1.32
C ALA A 192 -7.38 -6.22 -2.41
N ARG A 193 -8.59 -6.11 -3.00
CA ARG A 193 -9.06 -6.94 -4.12
C ARG A 193 -8.50 -6.54 -5.48
N GLY A 194 -7.98 -5.32 -5.62
CA GLY A 194 -7.46 -4.82 -6.89
C GLY A 194 -5.93 -4.85 -6.95
N VAL A 195 -5.27 -5.53 -6.01
CA VAL A 195 -3.81 -5.63 -5.93
C VAL A 195 -3.41 -7.08 -5.77
N ASP A 196 -2.30 -7.47 -6.37
CA ASP A 196 -1.74 -8.82 -6.27
C ASP A 196 -1.50 -9.23 -4.81
N ALA A 197 -1.72 -10.50 -4.49
CA ALA A 197 -1.55 -11.07 -3.16
C ALA A 197 -0.16 -10.83 -2.55
N ALA A 198 0.88 -10.72 -3.37
CA ALA A 198 2.25 -10.48 -2.93
C ALA A 198 2.59 -8.99 -2.70
N ASP A 199 1.70 -8.05 -3.05
CA ASP A 199 1.99 -6.61 -3.06
C ASP A 199 1.19 -5.82 -2.02
N ASP A 200 1.85 -4.89 -1.33
CA ASP A 200 1.19 -3.97 -0.37
C ASP A 200 1.40 -2.49 -0.79
N PRO A 201 0.38 -1.80 -1.32
CA PRO A 201 0.53 -0.42 -1.83
C PRO A 201 0.80 0.62 -0.74
N ILE A 202 0.63 0.24 0.52
CA ILE A 202 0.80 1.11 1.69
C ILE A 202 2.15 0.84 2.32
N LEU A 203 2.51 -0.41 2.59
CA LEU A 203 3.73 -0.77 3.34
C LEU A 203 4.92 -1.16 2.46
N ALA A 204 4.78 -1.23 1.14
CA ALA A 204 5.89 -1.62 0.28
C ALA A 204 7.02 -0.59 0.26
N ASP A 205 8.22 -1.12 0.04
CA ASP A 205 9.41 -0.32 -0.17
C ASP A 205 9.27 0.55 -1.44
N GLY A 206 9.87 1.74 -1.41
CA GLY A 206 9.71 2.76 -2.45
C GLY A 206 10.26 2.41 -3.84
N ASP A 207 10.92 1.26 -4.00
CA ASP A 207 11.59 0.89 -5.25
C ASP A 207 10.71 0.06 -6.20
N LYS A 208 9.61 -0.52 -5.71
CA LYS A 208 8.77 -1.45 -6.50
C LYS A 208 7.43 -0.82 -6.90
N CYS A 209 7.08 -0.90 -8.19
CA CYS A 209 5.74 -0.55 -8.66
C CYS A 209 4.70 -1.57 -8.17
N ILE A 210 3.53 -1.10 -7.74
CA ILE A 210 2.42 -1.94 -7.32
C ILE A 210 1.23 -1.65 -8.20
N PHE A 211 0.83 -2.64 -8.99
CA PHE A 211 -0.14 -2.45 -10.06
C PHE A 211 -1.58 -2.69 -9.60
N TRP A 212 -2.47 -1.88 -10.16
CA TRP A 212 -3.90 -1.99 -10.02
C TRP A 212 -4.50 -2.93 -11.07
N TYR A 213 -5.29 -3.88 -10.59
CA TYR A 213 -5.99 -4.89 -11.38
C TYR A 213 -7.53 -4.76 -11.29
N GLY A 214 -8.02 -3.73 -10.59
CA GLY A 214 -9.44 -3.44 -10.45
C GLY A 214 -10.01 -2.60 -11.60
N ASP A 215 -11.05 -1.83 -11.29
CA ASP A 215 -11.73 -1.00 -12.29
C ASP A 215 -10.87 0.20 -12.72
N VAL A 216 -11.01 0.59 -14.00
CA VAL A 216 -10.26 1.72 -14.57
C VAL A 216 -11.20 2.74 -15.21
N THR A 217 -10.76 4.00 -15.24
CA THR A 217 -11.45 5.06 -15.98
C THR A 217 -11.34 4.84 -17.49
N LYS A 218 -11.99 5.70 -18.29
CA LYS A 218 -11.83 5.69 -19.75
C LYS A 218 -10.39 5.92 -20.20
N GLU A 219 -9.63 6.66 -19.40
CA GLU A 219 -8.24 7.06 -19.63
C GLU A 219 -7.24 6.04 -19.05
N GLU A 220 -7.71 4.85 -18.67
CA GLU A 220 -6.91 3.75 -18.11
C GLU A 220 -6.25 4.07 -16.76
N GLU A 221 -6.93 4.88 -15.94
CA GLU A 221 -6.45 5.27 -14.61
C GLU A 221 -7.11 4.42 -13.52
N ALA A 222 -6.37 4.08 -12.47
CA ALA A 222 -6.86 3.25 -11.38
C ALA A 222 -7.98 3.93 -10.57
N ALA A 223 -9.14 3.27 -10.45
CA ALA A 223 -10.29 3.86 -9.80
C ALA A 223 -11.19 2.85 -9.06
N ILE A 224 -11.95 3.35 -8.09
CA ILE A 224 -12.91 2.60 -7.26
C ILE A 224 -14.27 3.30 -7.24
N ARG A 225 -15.30 2.55 -6.85
CA ARG A 225 -16.64 3.08 -6.62
C ARG A 225 -16.90 3.19 -5.13
N MET A 226 -17.39 4.35 -4.70
CA MET A 226 -17.81 4.54 -3.32
C MET A 226 -18.93 5.56 -3.24
N VAL A 227 -19.83 5.37 -2.27
CA VAL A 227 -20.79 6.41 -1.89
C VAL A 227 -20.04 7.39 -0.99
N LYS A 228 -19.96 8.65 -1.40
CA LYS A 228 -19.32 9.68 -0.57
C LYS A 228 -20.26 10.03 0.59
N PRO A 229 -19.73 10.38 1.77
CA PRO A 229 -20.55 10.87 2.88
C PRO A 229 -21.42 12.04 2.42
N GLY A 230 -22.73 11.95 2.63
CA GLY A 230 -23.70 12.96 2.22
C GLY A 230 -24.21 12.81 0.77
N GLU A 231 -23.69 11.85 -0.01
CA GLU A 231 -24.25 11.48 -1.31
C GLU A 231 -25.07 10.19 -1.19
N GLU A 232 -26.12 10.05 -2.00
CA GLU A 232 -26.92 8.81 -2.08
C GLU A 232 -26.43 7.86 -3.18
N LYS A 233 -25.67 8.40 -4.15
CA LYS A 233 -25.24 7.67 -5.34
C LYS A 233 -23.77 7.29 -5.23
N GLU A 234 -23.43 6.14 -5.78
CA GLU A 234 -22.03 5.78 -5.97
C GLU A 234 -21.34 6.76 -6.92
N SER A 235 -20.19 7.23 -6.49
CA SER A 235 -19.29 8.10 -7.24
C SER A 235 -17.99 7.36 -7.52
N ILE A 236 -17.36 7.68 -8.65
CA ILE A 236 -16.06 7.13 -9.04
C ILE A 236 -14.97 8.01 -8.46
N THR A 237 -13.95 7.37 -7.88
CA THR A 237 -12.82 8.07 -7.29
C THR A 237 -11.51 7.35 -7.65
N TYR A 238 -10.46 8.14 -7.91
CA TYR A 238 -9.11 7.63 -8.20
C TYR A 238 -8.46 6.96 -6.98
N VAL A 239 -7.88 5.78 -7.18
CA VAL A 239 -7.28 4.97 -6.10
C VAL A 239 -6.15 5.72 -5.42
N ASN A 240 -5.24 6.32 -6.19
CA ASN A 240 -4.09 7.04 -5.62
C ASN A 240 -4.51 8.24 -4.74
N ARG A 241 -5.58 8.95 -5.11
CA ARG A 241 -6.14 10.05 -4.30
C ARG A 241 -6.76 9.55 -3.01
N VAL A 242 -7.50 8.44 -3.07
CA VAL A 242 -8.11 7.81 -1.89
C VAL A 242 -7.03 7.32 -0.94
N LEU A 243 -6.00 6.63 -1.45
CA LEU A 243 -4.90 6.14 -0.62
C LEU A 243 -4.12 7.29 0.04
N ALA A 244 -3.80 8.34 -0.71
CA ALA A 244 -3.15 9.52 -0.15
C ALA A 244 -4.02 10.16 0.95
N PHE A 245 -5.33 10.30 0.72
CA PHE A 245 -6.25 10.82 1.72
C PHE A 245 -6.23 9.97 3.00
N ILE A 246 -6.28 8.64 2.87
CA ILE A 246 -6.33 7.72 4.00
C ILE A 246 -5.01 7.65 4.77
N PHE A 247 -3.87 7.59 4.08
CA PHE A 247 -2.60 7.16 4.67
C PHE A 247 -1.49 8.21 4.67
N ALA A 248 -1.54 9.25 3.83
CA ALA A 248 -0.46 10.23 3.80
C ALA A 248 -0.30 10.92 5.17
N THR A 249 0.88 11.42 5.47
CA THR A 249 1.05 12.34 6.61
C THR A 249 0.33 13.65 6.32
N ASP A 250 0.10 14.48 7.34
CA ASP A 250 -0.54 15.78 7.12
C ASP A 250 0.29 16.68 6.18
N ASP A 251 1.61 16.66 6.30
CA ASP A 251 2.52 17.46 5.47
C ASP A 251 2.47 17.04 3.99
N SER A 252 2.55 15.73 3.73
CA SER A 252 2.41 15.18 2.38
C SER A 252 1.02 15.44 1.82
N PHE A 253 -0.01 15.25 2.65
CA PHE A 253 -1.39 15.49 2.25
C PHE A 253 -1.65 16.94 1.84
N GLN A 254 -1.14 17.92 2.61
CA GLN A 254 -1.26 19.34 2.26
C GLN A 254 -0.67 19.67 0.89
N LYS A 255 0.50 19.10 0.56
CA LYS A 255 1.13 19.28 -0.75
C LYS A 255 0.29 18.65 -1.85
N LEU A 256 -0.21 17.44 -1.62
CA LEU A 256 -1.09 16.75 -2.57
C LEU A 256 -2.43 17.47 -2.78
N MET A 257 -2.91 18.22 -1.80
CA MET A 257 -4.12 19.07 -1.94
C MET A 257 -3.90 20.31 -2.80
N ALA A 258 -2.65 20.74 -3.01
CA ALA A 258 -2.33 21.85 -3.92
C ALA A 258 -2.33 21.43 -5.40
N LEU A 259 -2.27 20.12 -5.67
CA LEU A 259 -2.27 19.58 -7.03
C LEU A 259 -3.69 19.61 -7.64
N PRO A 260 -3.81 19.58 -8.98
CA PRO A 260 -5.09 19.48 -9.66
C PRO A 260 -5.94 18.30 -9.17
N LYS A 261 -7.26 18.41 -9.34
CA LYS A 261 -8.24 17.39 -8.89
C LYS A 261 -8.32 16.15 -9.79
N THR A 262 -7.34 15.99 -10.66
CA THR A 262 -7.11 14.81 -11.51
C THR A 262 -6.35 13.74 -10.71
N PRO A 263 -6.21 12.50 -11.20
CA PRO A 263 -5.40 11.51 -10.51
C PRO A 263 -3.96 12.00 -10.43
N PHE A 264 -3.31 11.70 -9.30
CA PHE A 264 -1.91 12.09 -9.12
C PHE A 264 -1.03 11.40 -10.14
N LYS A 265 -0.03 12.12 -10.66
CA LYS A 265 0.97 11.50 -11.51
C LYS A 265 1.87 10.61 -10.67
N MET A 266 2.35 9.52 -11.26
CA MET A 266 3.25 8.58 -10.61
C MET A 266 4.66 8.83 -11.12
N CYS A 267 5.68 8.88 -10.25
CA CYS A 267 7.07 9.07 -10.64
C CYS A 267 7.61 7.91 -11.51
N CYS A 268 7.01 6.72 -11.40
CA CYS A 268 7.27 5.57 -12.25
C CYS A 268 6.59 5.65 -13.63
N GLN A 269 5.86 6.74 -13.92
CA GLN A 269 5.15 7.01 -15.18
C GLN A 269 4.05 6.00 -15.56
N ASN A 270 3.62 5.16 -14.62
CA ASN A 270 2.52 4.21 -14.82
C ASN A 270 1.32 4.58 -13.92
N GLN A 271 0.21 5.02 -14.52
CA GLN A 271 -1.00 5.44 -13.79
C GLN A 271 -1.81 4.29 -13.16
N LEU A 272 -1.45 3.05 -13.47
CA LEU A 272 -1.95 1.88 -12.74
C LEU A 272 -1.08 1.54 -11.53
N CYS A 273 0.08 2.18 -11.36
CA CYS A 273 0.81 2.08 -10.11
C CYS A 273 0.01 2.81 -9.01
N ILE A 274 -0.16 2.15 -7.86
CA ILE A 274 -0.83 2.72 -6.70
C ILE A 274 0.05 2.69 -5.44
N ASN A 275 1.35 2.43 -5.60
CA ASN A 275 2.31 2.57 -4.49
C ASN A 275 2.33 4.03 -4.04
N LEU A 276 2.02 4.29 -2.78
CA LEU A 276 1.99 5.65 -2.21
C LEU A 276 3.32 6.38 -2.34
N SER A 277 4.44 5.65 -2.25
CA SER A 277 5.79 6.20 -2.39
C SER A 277 6.11 6.63 -3.82
N HIS A 278 5.32 6.19 -4.79
CA HIS A 278 5.48 6.55 -6.20
C HIS A 278 4.62 7.76 -6.61
N ILE A 279 3.84 8.34 -5.70
CA ILE A 279 3.04 9.53 -6.02
C ILE A 279 3.98 10.72 -6.23
N SER A 280 3.89 11.35 -7.40
CA SER A 280 4.65 12.55 -7.71
C SER A 280 4.12 13.75 -6.93
N SER A 281 5.03 14.56 -6.41
CA SER A 281 4.71 15.87 -5.84
C SER A 281 4.58 16.98 -6.91
N SER A 282 4.82 16.68 -8.19
CA SER A 282 4.61 17.59 -9.31
C SER A 282 3.26 17.36 -10.00
N ALA A 283 2.71 18.44 -10.57
CA ALA A 283 1.53 18.36 -11.43
C ALA A 283 1.86 17.91 -12.87
N GLU A 284 3.15 17.92 -13.22
CA GLU A 284 3.72 17.55 -14.53
C GLU A 284 4.36 16.16 -14.48
#